data_AF-A0A1G2W3L8-F1
#
_entry.id   AF-A0A1G2W3L8-F1
#
_cell.length_a   1.000
_cell.length_b   1.000
_cell.length_c   1.000
_cell.angle_alpha   90.00
_cell.angle_beta   90.00
_cell.angle_gamma   90.00
#
_symmetry.space_group_name_H-M   'P 1'
#
loop_
_entity.id
_entity.type
_entity.pdbx_description
1 polymer ?
#
loop_
_entity_poly.entity_id
_entity_poly.type
_entity_poly.pdbx_seq_one_letter_code
_entity_poly.pdbx_strand_id
1 'polypeptide(L)'
;MLFLLNAVVVRVPLKLELPRGLEPLVSAPPGSVLTAGVELYAKHPRLEYDRLDIARWYCCLLQLRFPDAGAARFRPTPRGYVGELANVALPDLVQLLSLQDRGVSIAPQVDEIWARVSQPA
;
A
#
# COMPACT_ATOMS: atom_id res chain seq x y z
N MET A 1 -0.67 4.45 12.21
CA MET A 1 -1.01 3.10 11.71
C MET A 1 0.11 2.62 10.80
N LEU A 2 0.25 1.31 10.60
CA LEU A 2 1.22 0.71 9.66
C LEU A 2 0.48 0.20 8.43
N PHE A 3 1.14 0.24 7.28
CA PHE A 3 0.60 -0.31 6.03
C PHE A 3 1.73 -0.84 5.17
N LEU A 4 1.58 -2.04 4.63
CA LEU A 4 2.54 -2.59 3.67
C LEU A 4 2.16 -2.15 2.26
N LEU A 5 2.98 -1.33 1.62
CA LEU A 5 2.83 -0.94 0.22
C LEU A 5 3.94 -1.57 -0.61
N ASN A 6 3.59 -2.51 -1.49
CA ASN A 6 4.52 -3.36 -2.25
C ASN A 6 5.54 -4.07 -1.37
N ALA A 7 6.67 -3.42 -1.11
CA ALA A 7 7.81 -3.95 -0.37
C ALA A 7 8.29 -3.01 0.75
N VAL A 8 7.48 -2.01 1.13
CA VAL A 8 7.81 -1.02 2.17
C VAL A 8 6.69 -0.92 3.17
N VAL A 9 7.04 -0.98 4.47
CA VAL A 9 6.10 -0.63 5.52
C VAL A 9 6.09 0.89 5.70
N VAL A 10 4.93 1.48 5.40
CA VAL A 10 4.68 2.90 5.51
C VAL A 10 4.05 3.20 6.86
N ARG A 11 4.64 4.15 7.58
CA ARG A 11 4.02 4.76 8.77
C ARG A 11 2.98 5.77 8.31
N VAL A 12 1.71 5.44 8.52
CA VAL A 12 0.57 6.21 8.06
C VAL A 12 0.02 7.04 9.24
N PRO A 13 -0.03 8.38 9.15
CA PRO A 13 -0.65 9.20 10.17
C PRO A 13 -2.17 9.01 10.17
N LEU A 14 -2.79 9.07 11.36
CA LEU A 14 -4.23 8.91 11.55
C LEU A 14 -5.06 10.04 10.92
N LYS A 15 -4.46 11.22 10.76
CA LYS A 15 -5.03 12.35 10.03
C LYS A 15 -3.97 12.85 9.07
N LEU A 16 -4.24 12.76 7.78
CA LEU A 16 -3.46 13.42 6.76
C LEU A 16 -4.38 14.37 6.01
N GLU A 17 -3.97 15.62 5.89
CA GLU A 17 -4.63 16.55 5.00
C GLU A 17 -4.38 16.08 3.56
N LEU A 18 -5.47 15.89 2.82
CA LEU A 18 -5.38 15.51 1.42
C LEU A 18 -4.70 16.64 0.65
N PRO A 19 -3.77 16.34 -0.27
CA PRO A 19 -3.33 17.32 -1.25
C PRO A 19 -4.54 17.90 -1.98
N ARG A 20 -4.50 19.22 -2.21
CA ARG A 20 -5.54 19.93 -2.96
C ARG A 20 -5.76 19.27 -4.32
N GLY A 21 -7.03 19.07 -4.68
CA GLY A 21 -7.45 18.44 -5.95
C GLY A 21 -7.69 16.93 -5.85
N LEU A 22 -7.42 16.30 -4.70
CA LEU A 22 -7.64 14.87 -4.47
C LEU A 22 -8.85 14.57 -3.57
N GLU A 23 -9.59 15.61 -3.17
CA GLU A 23 -10.85 15.51 -2.44
C GLU A 23 -11.87 14.58 -3.15
N PRO A 24 -12.00 14.59 -4.49
CA PRO A 24 -12.93 13.68 -5.18
C PRO A 24 -12.63 12.20 -4.94
N LEU A 25 -11.36 11.83 -4.70
CA LEU A 25 -10.98 10.43 -4.48
C LEU A 25 -11.44 9.90 -3.12
N VAL A 26 -11.68 10.78 -2.14
CA VAL A 26 -12.24 10.38 -0.84
C VAL A 26 -13.71 10.00 -0.94
N SER A 27 -14.44 10.67 -1.82
CA SER A 27 -15.84 10.35 -2.12
C SER A 27 -16.00 9.28 -3.19
N ALA A 28 -14.91 8.87 -3.85
CA ALA A 28 -14.95 7.92 -4.95
C ALA A 28 -15.30 6.48 -4.49
N PRO A 29 -15.92 5.67 -5.36
CA PRO A 29 -16.12 4.25 -5.09
C PRO A 29 -14.79 3.55 -4.76
N PRO A 30 -14.78 2.51 -3.90
CA PRO A 30 -13.54 1.83 -3.52
C PRO A 30 -12.70 1.34 -4.71
N GLY A 31 -13.34 0.79 -5.77
CA GLY A 31 -12.63 0.34 -6.97
C GLY A 31 -11.89 1.46 -7.74
N SER A 32 -12.38 2.70 -7.66
CA SER A 32 -11.71 3.87 -8.26
C SER A 32 -10.41 4.22 -7.55
N VAL A 33 -10.30 3.93 -6.25
CA VAL A 33 -9.09 4.17 -5.46
C VAL A 33 -7.97 3.23 -5.87
N LEU A 34 -8.28 1.95 -6.14
CA LEU A 34 -7.32 1.00 -6.69
C LEU A 34 -6.90 1.36 -8.12
N THR A 35 -7.85 1.85 -8.93
CA THR A 35 -7.55 2.34 -10.28
C THR A 35 -6.58 3.52 -10.24
N ALA A 36 -6.78 4.46 -9.31
CA ALA A 36 -5.83 5.56 -9.09
C ALA A 36 -4.42 5.05 -8.69
N GLY A 37 -4.34 3.96 -7.92
CA GLY A 37 -3.07 3.31 -7.60
C GLY A 37 -2.37 2.72 -8.81
N VAL A 38 -3.12 2.04 -9.69
CA VAL A 38 -2.62 1.52 -10.96
C VAL A 38 -2.02 2.64 -11.82
N GLU A 39 -2.69 3.79 -11.91
CA GLU A 39 -2.18 4.96 -12.63
C GLU A 39 -0.95 5.58 -11.96
N LEU A 40 -0.93 5.66 -10.62
CA LEU A 40 0.24 6.14 -9.86
C LEU A 40 1.46 5.25 -10.13
N TYR A 41 1.30 3.93 -10.08
CA TYR A 41 2.40 2.99 -10.33
C TYR A 41 2.84 2.95 -11.79
N ALA A 42 1.95 3.21 -12.74
CA ALA A 42 2.33 3.40 -14.13
C ALA A 42 3.25 4.61 -14.34
N LYS A 43 3.06 5.68 -13.56
CA LYS A 43 3.91 6.90 -13.60
C LYS A 43 5.14 6.80 -12.69
N HIS A 44 5.00 6.11 -11.57
CA HIS A 44 6.02 5.96 -10.53
C HIS A 44 6.12 4.47 -10.12
N PRO A 45 6.86 3.64 -10.87
CA PRO A 45 6.95 2.19 -10.62
C PRO A 45 7.46 1.81 -9.23
N ARG A 46 8.20 2.71 -8.58
CA ARG A 46 8.76 2.56 -7.24
C ARG A 46 8.24 3.65 -6.30
N LEU A 47 6.94 3.96 -6.38
CA LEU A 47 6.27 5.03 -5.63
C LEU A 47 6.68 5.05 -4.14
N GLU A 48 6.72 3.87 -3.53
CA GLU A 48 7.04 3.66 -2.11
C GLU A 48 8.48 4.04 -1.72
N TYR A 49 9.39 4.17 -2.70
CA TYR A 49 10.77 4.61 -2.50
C TYR A 49 10.97 6.05 -2.99
N ASP A 50 10.46 6.38 -4.18
CA ASP A 50 10.79 7.62 -4.88
C ASP A 50 9.95 8.81 -4.38
N ARG A 51 8.72 8.55 -3.93
CA ARG A 51 7.72 9.56 -3.56
C ARG A 51 7.00 9.17 -2.27
N LEU A 52 7.78 9.10 -1.19
CA LEU A 52 7.29 8.75 0.16
C LEU A 52 6.13 9.64 0.65
N ASP A 53 6.09 10.90 0.21
CA ASP A 53 4.99 11.83 0.45
C ASP A 53 3.67 11.32 -0.15
N ILE A 54 3.70 10.98 -1.45
CA ILE A 54 2.54 10.44 -2.17
C ILE A 54 2.19 9.05 -1.65
N ALA A 55 3.17 8.19 -1.39
CA ALA A 55 2.95 6.85 -0.86
C ALA A 55 2.21 6.89 0.49
N ARG A 56 2.64 7.76 1.42
CA ARG A 56 1.95 7.95 2.71
C ARG A 56 0.51 8.41 2.52
N TRP A 57 0.30 9.39 1.65
CA TRP A 57 -1.05 9.87 1.34
C TRP A 57 -1.92 8.76 0.75
N TYR A 58 -1.39 8.02 -0.20
CA TYR A 58 -2.13 6.96 -0.86
C TYR A 58 -2.48 5.82 0.11
N CYS A 59 -1.57 5.47 1.03
CA CYS A 59 -1.85 4.53 2.11
C CYS A 59 -2.94 5.04 3.08
N CYS A 60 -2.97 6.35 3.41
CA CYS A 60 -4.08 6.93 4.18
C CYS A 60 -5.41 6.75 3.45
N LEU A 61 -5.45 7.05 2.15
CA LEU A 61 -6.65 6.90 1.34
C LEU A 61 -7.10 5.43 1.28
N LEU A 62 -6.17 4.50 1.07
CA LEU A 62 -6.46 3.07 1.08
C LEU A 62 -7.08 2.62 2.41
N GLN A 63 -6.49 2.98 3.55
CA GLN A 63 -7.06 2.63 4.87
C GLN A 63 -8.42 3.27 5.11
N LEU A 64 -8.64 4.50 4.65
CA LEU A 64 -9.93 5.17 4.80
C LEU A 64 -11.04 4.46 4.00
N ARG A 65 -10.70 3.93 2.83
CA ARG A 65 -11.66 3.28 1.91
C ARG A 65 -11.77 1.78 2.12
N PHE A 66 -10.75 1.17 2.70
CA PHE A 66 -10.62 -0.25 3.00
C PHE A 66 -10.04 -0.42 4.42
N PRO A 67 -10.86 -0.23 5.47
CA PRO A 67 -10.37 -0.22 6.85
C PRO A 67 -9.75 -1.56 7.29
N ASP A 68 -10.17 -2.67 6.67
CA ASP A 68 -9.65 -4.01 6.95
C ASP A 68 -8.37 -4.33 6.17
N ALA A 69 -7.94 -3.46 5.24
CA ALA A 69 -6.72 -3.66 4.48
C ALA A 69 -5.49 -3.25 5.30
N GLY A 70 -4.56 -4.18 5.48
CA GLY A 70 -3.24 -3.94 6.07
C GLY A 70 -2.12 -3.81 5.03
N ALA A 71 -2.39 -4.20 3.78
CA ALA A 71 -1.43 -4.15 2.70
C ALA A 71 -2.07 -3.87 1.33
N ALA A 72 -1.30 -3.28 0.43
CA ALA A 72 -1.59 -3.19 -0.99
C ALA A 72 -0.36 -3.54 -1.83
N ARG A 73 -0.59 -4.22 -2.96
CA ARG A 73 0.45 -4.58 -3.92
C ARG A 73 0.02 -4.24 -5.33
N PHE A 74 0.91 -3.55 -6.05
CA PHE A 74 0.75 -3.15 -7.44
C PHE A 74 1.84 -3.83 -8.28
N ARG A 75 1.44 -4.74 -9.16
CA ARG A 75 2.36 -5.52 -9.98
C ARG A 75 2.23 -5.16 -11.46
N PRO A 76 3.35 -5.08 -12.20
CA PRO A 76 3.30 -4.92 -13.64
C PRO A 76 2.70 -6.17 -14.31
N THR A 77 1.98 -5.93 -15.40
CA THR A 77 1.33 -6.92 -16.27
C THR A 77 1.48 -6.45 -17.73
N PRO A 78 1.22 -7.32 -18.73
CA PRO A 78 1.25 -6.89 -20.14
C PRO A 78 0.29 -5.75 -20.50
N ARG A 79 -0.73 -5.48 -19.67
CA ARG A 79 -1.74 -4.43 -19.89
C ARG A 79 -1.54 -3.19 -19.01
N GLY A 80 -0.45 -3.09 -18.26
CA GLY A 80 -0.20 -2.03 -17.28
C GLY A 80 0.02 -2.60 -15.89
N TYR A 81 -0.68 -2.10 -14.87
CA TYR A 81 -0.55 -2.58 -13.49
C TYR A 81 -1.86 -3.21 -13.01
N VAL A 82 -1.73 -4.18 -12.09
CA VAL A 82 -2.85 -4.69 -11.30
C VAL A 82 -2.61 -4.37 -9.83
N GLY A 83 -3.66 -3.90 -9.14
CA GLY A 83 -3.64 -3.60 -7.71
C GLY A 83 -4.42 -4.63 -6.91
N GLU A 84 -3.84 -5.08 -5.80
CA GLU A 84 -4.41 -6.05 -4.87
C GLU A 84 -4.36 -5.51 -3.45
N LEU A 85 -5.36 -5.86 -2.64
CA LEU A 85 -5.40 -5.55 -1.20
C LEU A 85 -5.40 -6.84 -0.40
N ALA A 86 -4.81 -6.78 0.77
CA ALA A 86 -4.85 -7.86 1.73
C ALA A 86 -5.06 -7.33 3.14
N ASN A 87 -5.78 -8.10 3.96
CA ASN A 87 -5.74 -7.94 5.40
C ASN A 87 -4.45 -8.55 5.93
N VAL A 88 -3.62 -7.75 6.59
CA VAL A 88 -2.34 -8.18 7.16
C VAL A 88 -2.36 -7.81 8.64
N ALA A 89 -2.02 -8.77 9.49
CA ALA A 89 -2.07 -8.59 10.92
C ALA A 89 -1.01 -7.57 11.38
N LEU A 90 -1.36 -6.74 12.37
CA LEU A 90 -0.45 -5.73 12.91
C LEU A 90 0.91 -6.29 13.37
N PRO A 91 1.00 -7.48 14.02
CA PRO A 91 2.29 -8.07 14.40
C PRO A 91 3.23 -8.30 13.21
N ASP A 92 2.71 -8.75 12.07
CA ASP A 92 3.50 -8.94 10.85
C ASP A 92 4.06 -7.59 10.38
N LEU A 93 3.22 -6.54 10.34
CA LEU A 93 3.63 -5.20 9.94
C LEU A 93 4.68 -4.60 10.88
N VAL A 94 4.56 -4.83 12.19
CA VAL A 94 5.55 -4.39 13.19
C VAL A 94 6.88 -5.10 13.00
N GLN A 95 6.86 -6.41 12.75
CA GLN A 95 8.07 -7.19 12.48
C GLN A 95 8.79 -6.68 11.23
N LEU A 96 8.05 -6.50 10.13
CA LEU A 96 8.60 -5.95 8.89
C LEU A 96 9.18 -4.54 9.11
N LEU A 97 8.47 -3.66 9.83
CA LEU A 97 8.97 -2.32 10.13
C LEU A 97 10.29 -2.36 10.92
N SER A 98 10.39 -3.24 11.92
CA SER A 98 11.61 -3.41 12.73
C SER A 98 12.82 -3.85 11.89
N LEU A 99 12.60 -4.76 10.93
CA LEU A 99 13.63 -5.16 9.98
C LEU A 99 14.03 -4.02 9.04
N GLN A 100 13.04 -3.31 8.50
CA GLN A 100 13.25 -2.16 7.63
C GLN A 100 14.04 -1.04 8.32
N ASP A 101 13.70 -0.70 9.58
CA ASP A 101 14.41 0.31 10.38
C ASP A 101 15.88 -0.07 10.65
N ARG A 102 16.19 -1.37 10.62
CA ARG A 102 17.57 -1.90 10.73
C ARG A 102 18.31 -1.96 9.40
N GLY A 103 17.68 -1.54 8.30
CA GLY A 103 18.25 -1.63 6.95
C GLY A 103 18.27 -3.06 6.39
N VAL A 104 17.51 -3.98 6.98
CA VAL A 104 17.40 -5.36 6.49
C VAL A 104 16.35 -5.40 5.37
N SER A 105 16.68 -6.08 4.27
CA SER A 105 15.71 -6.33 3.20
C SER A 105 14.54 -7.16 3.72
N ILE A 106 13.32 -6.67 3.51
CA ILE A 106 12.09 -7.33 3.94
C ILE A 106 11.36 -8.08 2.81
N ALA A 107 11.93 -8.08 1.60
CA ALA A 107 11.30 -8.69 0.43
C ALA A 107 10.90 -10.17 0.64
N PRO A 108 11.74 -11.03 1.26
CA PRO A 108 11.35 -12.42 1.50
C PRO A 108 10.10 -12.55 2.39
N GLN A 109 10.04 -11.78 3.47
CA GLN A 109 8.90 -11.82 4.40
C GLN A 109 7.64 -11.22 3.79
N VAL A 110 7.79 -10.22 2.93
CA VAL A 110 6.69 -9.65 2.13
C VAL A 110 6.11 -10.71 1.20
N ASP A 111 6.95 -11.47 0.50
CA ASP A 111 6.52 -12.54 -0.39
C ASP A 111 5.79 -13.66 0.37
N GLU A 112 6.28 -14.04 1.56
CA GLU A 112 5.60 -14.99 2.45
C GLU A 112 4.22 -14.51 2.89
N ILE A 113 4.09 -13.23 3.27
CA ILE A 113 2.79 -12.63 3.63
C ILE A 113 1.84 -12.69 2.44
N TRP A 114 2.30 -12.27 1.26
CA TRP A 114 1.47 -12.30 0.06
C TRP A 114 1.08 -13.72 -0.34
N ALA A 115 1.96 -14.71 -0.18
CA ALA A 115 1.64 -16.10 -0.40
C ALA A 115 0.56 -16.60 0.57
N ARG A 116 0.63 -16.21 1.84
CA ARG A 116 -0.34 -16.58 2.88
C ARG A 116 -1.71 -15.96 2.65
N VAL A 117 -1.78 -14.67 2.34
CA VAL A 117 -3.06 -13.95 2.17
C VAL A 117 -3.72 -14.18 0.81
N SER A 118 -2.99 -14.73 -0.18
CA SER A 118 -3.54 -15.07 -1.50
C SER A 118 -4.12 -16.49 -1.58
N GLN A 119 -3.97 -17.31 -0.53
CA GLN A 119 -4.56 -18.64 -0.50
C GLN A 119 -6.05 -18.55 -0.11
N PRO A 120 -6.96 -19.19 -0.86
CA PRO A 120 -8.35 -19.29 -0.43
C PRO A 120 -8.41 -20.09 0.88
N ALA A 121 -9.17 -19.59 1.85
CA ALA A 121 -9.44 -20.26 3.12
C ALA A 121 -10.18 -21.59 2.93
#